data_AF-A0A137NR62-F1
#
_entry.id   AF-A0A137NR62-F1
#
_cell.length_a   1.000
_cell.length_b   1.000
_cell.length_c   1.000
_cell.angle_alpha   90.00
_cell.angle_beta   90.00
_cell.angle_gamma   90.00
#
_symmetry.space_group_name_H-M   'P 1'
#
loop_
_entity.id
_entity.type
_entity.pdbx_description
1 polymer ?
#
loop_
_entity_poly.entity_id
_entity_poly.type
_entity_poly.pdbx_seq_one_letter_code
_entity_poly.pdbx_strand_id
1 'polypeptide(L)'
;MENIAIEIDNQQGVYKTVILAHFFIVSIVAISVNLVLLGIIIRKIYRGTTVDLKISALVMILDFGAAIGTFIRAIICQDPKNLLVYDPGWCKFDTIFTTQLFYIFWSIDWRIKHGKIFISMLQY
;
A
#
# COMPACT_ATOMS: atom_id res chain seq x y z
N MET A 1 -21.90 -30.95 17.91
CA MET A 1 -21.51 -30.26 16.65
C MET A 1 -21.79 -28.77 16.72
N GLU A 2 -22.87 -28.33 17.36
CA GLU A 2 -23.23 -26.90 17.52
C GLU A 2 -22.17 -26.07 18.29
N ASN A 3 -21.63 -26.59 19.40
CA ASN A 3 -20.58 -25.89 20.17
C ASN A 3 -19.28 -25.66 19.38
N ILE A 4 -18.94 -26.56 18.44
CA ILE A 4 -17.74 -26.43 17.60
C ILE A 4 -17.95 -25.33 16.55
N ALA A 5 -19.17 -25.19 16.01
CA ALA A 5 -19.49 -24.16 15.04
C ALA A 5 -19.42 -22.74 15.65
N ILE A 6 -19.90 -22.59 16.89
CA ILE A 6 -19.85 -21.31 17.63
C ILE A 6 -18.40 -20.91 17.94
N GLU A 7 -17.55 -21.87 18.29
CA GLU A 7 -16.14 -21.60 18.59
C GLU A 7 -15.34 -21.21 17.34
N ILE A 8 -15.61 -21.83 16.19
CA ILE A 8 -15.00 -21.46 14.91
C ILE A 8 -15.45 -20.06 14.45
N ASP A 9 -16.73 -19.73 14.57
CA ASP A 9 -17.26 -18.41 14.21
C ASP A 9 -16.64 -17.29 15.06
N ASN A 10 -16.54 -17.53 16.37
CA ASN A 10 -15.90 -16.59 17.31
C ASN A 10 -14.41 -16.36 16.97
N GLN A 11 -13.67 -17.44 16.64
CA GLN A 11 -12.27 -17.34 16.20
C GLN A 11 -12.11 -16.55 14.89
N GLN A 12 -13.02 -16.75 13.92
CA GLN A 12 -13.00 -16.00 12.67
C GLN A 12 -13.31 -14.52 12.87
N GLY A 13 -14.25 -14.18 13.75
CA GLY A 13 -14.57 -12.79 14.11
C GLY A 13 -13.35 -12.08 14.70
N VAL A 14 -12.71 -12.69 15.70
CA VAL A 14 -11.52 -12.13 16.36
C VAL A 14 -10.37 -11.92 15.36
N TYR A 15 -10.10 -12.91 14.50
CA TYR A 15 -9.03 -12.81 13.50
C TYR A 15 -9.23 -11.67 12.51
N LYS A 16 -10.47 -11.47 12.03
CA LYS A 16 -10.82 -10.35 11.15
C LYS A 16 -10.57 -9.01 11.83
N THR A 17 -11.05 -8.83 13.06
CA THR A 17 -10.88 -7.56 13.80
C THR A 17 -9.40 -7.23 14.02
N VAL A 18 -8.58 -8.23 14.36
CA VAL A 18 -7.13 -8.05 14.57
C VAL A 18 -6.43 -7.62 13.27
N ILE A 19 -6.76 -8.25 12.14
CA ILE A 19 -6.19 -7.87 10.83
C ILE A 19 -6.56 -6.44 10.45
N LEU A 20 -7.82 -6.06 10.62
CA LEU A 20 -8.27 -4.71 10.29
C LEU A 20 -7.56 -3.66 11.15
N ALA A 21 -7.42 -3.92 12.45
CA ALA A 21 -6.67 -3.04 13.35
C ALA A 21 -5.20 -2.94 12.93
N HIS A 22 -4.59 -4.05 12.50
CA HIS A 22 -3.23 -4.05 11.99
C HIS A 22 -3.09 -3.19 10.73
N PHE A 23 -3.98 -3.34 9.74
CA PHE A 23 -3.99 -2.49 8.55
C PHE A 23 -4.21 -1.01 8.87
N PHE A 24 -5.06 -0.71 9.84
CA PHE A 24 -5.29 0.66 10.30
C PHE A 24 -4.02 1.28 10.90
N ILE A 25 -3.34 0.59 11.80
CA ILE A 25 -2.12 1.10 12.43
C ILE A 25 -0.99 1.25 11.40
N VAL A 26 -0.79 0.22 10.56
CA VAL A 26 0.26 0.23 9.53
C VAL A 26 0.03 1.35 8.52
N SER A 27 -1.21 1.58 8.09
CA SER A 27 -1.53 2.66 7.15
C SER A 27 -1.27 4.04 7.75
N ILE A 28 -1.63 4.29 9.01
CA ILE A 28 -1.33 5.57 9.69
C ILE A 28 0.19 5.81 9.76
N VAL A 29 0.96 4.80 10.14
CA VAL A 29 2.42 4.90 10.21
C VAL A 29 3.00 5.16 8.82
N ALA A 30 2.57 4.41 7.80
CA ALA A 30 3.03 4.58 6.43
C ALA A 30 2.70 5.96 5.86
N ILE A 31 1.49 6.47 6.06
CA ILE A 31 1.08 7.83 5.69
C ILE A 31 1.99 8.86 6.37
N SER A 32 2.21 8.72 7.67
CA SER A 32 2.99 9.68 8.46
C SER A 32 4.45 9.75 7.99
N VAL A 33 5.09 8.59 7.82
CA VAL A 33 6.47 8.50 7.35
C VAL A 33 6.61 9.04 5.92
N ASN A 34 5.71 8.65 5.02
CA ASN A 34 5.75 9.10 3.62
C ASN A 34 5.52 10.59 3.48
N LEU A 35 4.65 11.22 4.29
CA LEU A 35 4.47 12.68 4.28
C LEU A 35 5.74 13.43 4.68
N VAL A 36 6.43 12.96 5.72
CA VAL A 36 7.70 13.56 6.17
C VAL A 36 8.76 13.43 5.08
N LEU A 37 8.92 12.24 4.50
CA LEU A 37 9.90 11.99 3.45
C LEU A 37 9.61 12.79 2.18
N LEU A 38 8.33 12.87 1.78
CA LEU A 38 7.91 13.64 0.61
C LEU A 38 8.20 15.14 0.82
N GLY A 39 7.95 15.66 2.02
CA GLY A 39 8.30 17.05 2.37
C GLY A 39 9.80 17.33 2.26
N ILE A 40 10.65 16.40 2.68
CA ILE A 40 12.12 16.50 2.55
C ILE A 40 12.52 16.47 1.07
N ILE A 41 11.97 15.53 0.29
CA ILE A 41 12.29 15.39 -1.13
C ILE A 41 11.85 16.61 -1.93
N ILE A 42 10.65 17.13 -1.70
CA ILE A 42 10.14 18.33 -2.38
C ILE A 42 11.10 19.50 -2.16
N ARG A 43 11.53 19.74 -0.92
CA ARG A 43 12.53 20.78 -0.61
C ARG A 43 13.85 20.58 -1.35
N LYS A 44 14.26 19.32 -1.54
CA LYS A 44 15.49 18.97 -2.25
C LYS A 44 15.35 19.14 -3.76
N ILE A 45 14.20 18.78 -4.34
CA ILE A 45 13.85 19.01 -5.75
C ILE A 45 13.93 20.50 -6.10
N TYR A 46 13.40 21.38 -5.24
CA TYR A 46 13.49 22.84 -5.41
C TYR A 46 14.94 23.38 -5.45
N ARG A 47 15.90 22.67 -4.86
CA ARG A 47 17.33 23.06 -4.86
C ARG A 47 18.13 22.44 -6.00
N GLY A 48 17.55 21.50 -6.74
CA GLY A 48 18.22 20.75 -7.80
C GLY A 48 17.67 19.33 -7.89
N THR A 49 17.31 18.90 -9.10
CA THR A 49 16.66 17.61 -9.30
C THR A 49 17.62 16.60 -9.91
N THR A 50 17.83 15.47 -9.24
CA THR A 50 18.48 14.29 -9.82
C THR A 50 17.44 13.26 -10.25
N VAL A 51 17.80 12.36 -11.18
CA VAL A 51 16.91 11.26 -11.61
C VAL A 51 16.52 10.39 -10.41
N ASP A 52 17.46 10.12 -9.50
CA ASP A 52 17.20 9.35 -8.27
C ASP A 52 16.17 10.02 -7.36
N LEU A 53 16.21 11.36 -7.25
CA LEU A 53 15.22 12.13 -6.50
C LEU A 53 13.82 12.01 -7.10
N LYS A 54 13.69 11.98 -8.43
CA LYS A 54 12.41 11.80 -9.12
C LYS A 54 11.85 10.39 -8.90
N ILE A 55 12.70 9.36 -9.00
CA ILE A 55 12.29 7.97 -8.76
C ILE A 55 11.87 7.81 -7.30
N SER A 56 12.64 8.37 -6.36
CA SER A 56 12.33 8.30 -4.93
C SER A 56 11.02 9.04 -4.58
N ALA A 57 10.77 10.21 -5.18
CA ALA A 57 9.50 10.91 -5.04
C ALA A 57 8.32 10.08 -5.57
N LEU A 58 8.50 9.42 -6.71
CA LEU A 58 7.48 8.58 -7.33
C LEU A 58 7.16 7.37 -6.45
N VAL A 59 8.18 6.70 -5.90
CA VAL A 59 7.99 5.59 -4.94
C VAL A 59 7.21 6.06 -3.72
N MET A 60 7.57 7.20 -3.13
CA MET A 60 6.82 7.74 -1.97
C MET A 60 5.37 8.07 -2.27
N ILE A 61 5.07 8.59 -3.47
CA ILE A 61 3.69 8.88 -3.89
C ILE A 61 2.89 7.58 -4.01
N LEU A 62 3.50 6.52 -4.54
CA LEU A 62 2.86 5.21 -4.65
C LEU A 62 2.64 4.57 -3.28
N ASP A 63 3.64 4.62 -2.40
CA ASP A 63 3.52 4.09 -1.04
C ASP A 63 2.47 4.88 -0.24
N PHE A 64 2.39 6.19 -0.42
CA PHE A 64 1.35 7.04 0.16
C PHE A 64 -0.04 6.66 -0.36
N GLY A 65 -0.18 6.45 -1.67
CA GLY A 65 -1.42 5.95 -2.28
C GLY A 65 -1.82 4.58 -1.70
N ALA A 66 -0.89 3.63 -1.66
CA ALA A 66 -1.11 2.30 -1.09
C ALA A 66 -1.55 2.37 0.38
N ALA A 67 -0.94 3.26 1.16
CA ALA A 67 -1.30 3.48 2.56
C ALA A 67 -2.73 4.08 2.70
N ILE A 68 -3.14 4.99 1.81
CA ILE A 68 -4.53 5.47 1.77
C ILE A 68 -5.51 4.34 1.42
N GLY A 69 -5.19 3.51 0.41
CA GLY A 69 -6.07 2.41 0.02
C GLY A 69 -6.24 1.38 1.14
N THR A 70 -5.16 1.04 1.85
CA THR A 70 -5.22 0.15 3.02
C THR A 70 -5.95 0.77 4.20
N PHE A 71 -5.85 2.09 4.41
CA PHE A 71 -6.64 2.82 5.39
C PHE A 71 -8.14 2.78 5.07
N ILE A 72 -8.50 3.05 3.82
CA ILE A 72 -9.90 2.95 3.34
C ILE A 72 -10.40 1.52 3.54
N ARG A 73 -9.61 0.51 3.16
CA ARG A 73 -9.92 -0.92 3.36
C ARG A 73 -10.22 -1.25 4.82
N ALA A 74 -9.40 -0.76 5.75
CA ALA A 74 -9.62 -0.98 7.18
C ALA A 74 -10.95 -0.39 7.68
N ILE A 75 -11.40 0.73 7.11
CA ILE A 75 -12.68 1.36 7.44
C ILE A 75 -13.86 0.62 6.79
N ILE A 76 -13.78 0.31 5.49
CA ILE A 76 -14.91 -0.28 4.75
C ILE A 76 -15.13 -1.77 5.08
N CYS A 77 -14.11 -2.47 5.59
CA CYS A 77 -14.23 -3.86 6.02
C CYS A 77 -14.85 -4.02 7.42
N GLN A 78 -15.07 -2.93 8.17
CA GLN A 78 -15.45 -3.02 9.57
C GLN A 78 -16.88 -3.56 9.74
N ASP A 79 -17.03 -4.63 10.53
CA ASP A 79 -18.33 -5.23 10.82
C ASP A 79 -19.22 -4.27 11.64
N PRO A 80 -20.56 -4.32 11.45
CA PRO A 80 -21.33 -5.21 10.57
C PRO A 80 -21.51 -4.68 9.13
N LYS A 81 -20.89 -3.55 8.78
CA LYS A 81 -21.07 -2.86 7.49
C LYS A 81 -19.91 -3.14 6.53
N ASN A 82 -19.56 -4.41 6.35
CA ASN A 82 -18.50 -4.80 5.45
C ASN A 82 -18.90 -4.54 3.98
N LEU A 83 -18.63 -3.33 3.49
CA LEU A 83 -19.04 -2.86 2.17
C LEU A 83 -18.39 -3.66 1.04
N LEU A 84 -17.27 -4.35 1.28
CA LEU A 84 -16.69 -5.27 0.31
C LEU A 84 -17.60 -6.47 -0.01
N VAL A 85 -18.42 -6.89 0.95
CA VAL A 85 -19.38 -8.00 0.78
C VAL A 85 -20.68 -7.50 0.17
N TYR A 86 -21.15 -6.33 0.61
CA TYR A 86 -22.46 -5.82 0.23
C TYR A 86 -22.47 -4.99 -1.06
N ASP A 87 -21.33 -4.41 -1.45
CA ASP A 87 -21.23 -3.57 -2.64
C ASP A 87 -20.10 -4.06 -3.56
N PRO A 88 -20.45 -4.66 -4.72
CA PRO A 88 -19.47 -5.18 -5.67
C PRO A 88 -18.56 -4.09 -6.27
N GLY A 89 -18.95 -2.81 -6.19
CA GLY A 89 -18.12 -1.68 -6.61
C GLY A 89 -16.86 -1.55 -5.76
N TRP A 90 -16.98 -1.67 -4.44
CA TRP A 90 -15.85 -1.59 -3.51
C TRP A 90 -14.90 -2.78 -3.65
N CYS A 91 -15.43 -3.97 -3.92
CA CYS A 91 -14.63 -5.16 -4.20
C CYS A 91 -13.80 -5.04 -5.50
N LYS A 92 -14.42 -4.52 -6.58
CA LYS A 92 -13.70 -4.22 -7.82
C LYS A 92 -12.63 -3.14 -7.61
N PHE A 93 -12.95 -2.09 -6.87
CA PHE A 93 -11.99 -1.04 -6.54
C PHE A 93 -10.77 -1.59 -5.79
N ASP A 94 -10.97 -2.35 -4.71
CA ASP A 94 -9.86 -2.94 -3.92
C ASP A 94 -8.97 -3.85 -4.79
N THR A 95 -9.59 -4.67 -5.64
CA THR A 95 -8.86 -5.58 -6.54
C THR A 95 -8.03 -4.81 -7.58
N ILE A 96 -8.61 -3.80 -8.23
CA ILE A 96 -7.90 -2.97 -9.21
C ILE A 96 -6.77 -2.22 -8.53
N PHE A 97 -7.04 -1.62 -7.38
CA PHE A 97 -6.09 -0.80 -6.64
C PHE A 97 -4.87 -1.61 -6.20
N THR A 98 -5.07 -2.79 -5.60
CA THR A 98 -4.00 -3.69 -5.19
C THR A 98 -3.21 -4.25 -6.38
N THR A 99 -3.90 -4.64 -7.46
CA THR A 99 -3.26 -5.18 -8.66
C THR A 99 -2.41 -4.13 -9.38
N GLN A 100 -2.93 -2.90 -9.55
CA GLN A 100 -2.20 -1.83 -10.21
C GLN A 100 -0.95 -1.41 -9.41
N LEU A 101 -1.07 -1.28 -8.09
CA LEU A 101 0.09 -0.99 -7.25
C LEU A 101 1.17 -2.06 -7.37
N PHE A 102 0.79 -3.34 -7.41
CA PHE A 102 1.73 -4.44 -7.62
C PHE A 102 2.46 -4.33 -8.96
N TYR A 103 1.74 -4.09 -10.06
CA TYR A 103 2.35 -3.93 -11.38
C TYR A 103 3.30 -2.73 -11.45
N ILE A 104 2.93 -1.62 -10.83
CA ILE A 104 3.77 -0.41 -10.81
C ILE A 104 5.03 -0.68 -9.99
N PHE A 105 4.91 -1.28 -8.81
CA PHE A 105 6.04 -1.62 -7.96
C PHE A 105 7.00 -2.60 -8.66
N TRP A 106 6.45 -3.64 -9.29
CA TRP A 106 7.22 -4.58 -10.12
C TRP A 106 7.94 -3.88 -11.28
N SER A 107 7.27 -2.96 -11.98
CA SER A 107 7.86 -2.19 -13.08
C SER A 107 8.99 -1.28 -12.63
N ILE A 108 8.89 -0.71 -11.42
CA ILE A 108 9.94 0.13 -10.83
C ILE A 108 11.13 -0.73 -10.39
N ASP A 109 10.90 -1.83 -9.67
CA ASP A 109 11.96 -2.77 -9.25
C ASP A 109 12.74 -3.30 -10.47
N TRP A 110 12.02 -3.69 -11.52
CA TRP A 110 12.61 -4.11 -12.79
C TRP A 110 13.52 -3.02 -13.39
N ARG A 111 13.03 -1.77 -13.44
CA ARG A 111 13.81 -0.63 -13.94
C ARG A 111 15.02 -0.31 -13.08
N ILE A 112 14.96 -0.48 -11.75
CA ILE A 112 16.10 -0.28 -10.86
C ILE A 112 17.16 -1.36 -11.09
N LYS A 113 16.75 -2.64 -11.18
CA LYS A 113 17.68 -3.76 -11.41
C LYS A 113 18.35 -3.67 -12.78
N HIS A 114 17.59 -3.44 -13.84
CA HIS A 114 18.13 -3.40 -15.20
C HIS A 114 18.73 -2.03 -15.58
N GLY A 115 18.27 -0.93 -14.99
CA GLY A 115 18.86 0.40 -15.18
C GLY A 115 20.26 0.53 -14.56
N LYS A 116 20.49 -0.11 -13.40
CA LYS A 116 21.84 -0.20 -12.81
C LYS A 116 22.81 -1.00 -13.68
N ILE A 117 22.34 -2.08 -14.32
CA ILE A 117 23.15 -2.91 -15.24
C ILE A 117 23.59 -2.08 -16.45
N PHE A 118 22.70 -1.25 -17.01
CA PHE A 118 23.00 -0.42 -18.18
C PHE A 118 24.04 0.68 -17.89
N ILE A 119 23.98 1.31 -16.70
CA ILE A 119 24.97 2.31 -16.28
C ILE A 119 26.34 1.65 -16.01
N SER A 120 26.37 0.45 -15.43
CA SER A 120 27.63 -0.28 -15.21
C SER A 120 28.32 -0.77 -16.48
N MET A 121 27.57 -0.97 -17.58
CA MET A 121 28.16 -1.34 -18.88
C MET A 121 28.70 -0.14 -19.68
N LEU A 122 28.20 1.07 -19.42
CA LEU A 122 28.67 2.31 -20.07
C LEU A 122 29.93 2.91 -19.43
N GLN A 123 30.42 2.34 -18.33
CA GLN A 123 31.66 2.74 -17.66
C GLN A 123 32.86 1.85 -18.03
N TYR A 124 32.74 0.96 -19.02
CA TYR A 124 33.82 0.16 -19.58
C TYR A 124 34.07 0.49 -21.05
#